data_AF-A0A0F7IG87-F1
#
_entry.id   AF-A0A0F7IG87-F1
#
_cell.length_a   1.000
_cell.length_b   1.000
_cell.length_c   1.000
_cell.angle_alpha   90.00
_cell.angle_beta   90.00
_cell.angle_gamma   90.00
#
_symmetry.space_group_name_H-M   'P 1'
#
loop_
_entity.id
_entity.type
_entity.pdbx_description
1 polymer ?
#
loop_
_entity_poly.entity_id
_entity_poly.type
_entity_poly.pdbx_seq_one_letter_code
_entity_poly.pdbx_strand_id
1 'polypeptide(L)'
;MRICFRVRENGNPLRGYVLSGGRKFYVDGCADIPEKFLKSGFVFVGEYLGHEFEYRFDEPFSEVLISEGELLYDTSSLDLKLIEQLVFSGINRFREEKGLESIRWSERLAKIAREKSALLEKEFSHNAGGKNAYRLLRERGIYFVAVGENIYRIAGLKSSVGEEAIAERCVEGWKRSRGHRKVMLSEFTHCGVGVYARQKDVYITLIATLNRVVVESKFTKGQTLLLQPVDEEFDGKARIAVRAHPDRCFSLTYPEYAGREDFVEVRVLESCRGRVVIEYLDV
;
A
#
# COMPACT_ATOMS: atom_id res chain seq x y z
N MET A 1 31.21 -28.32 7.01
CA MET A 1 30.39 -28.35 8.23
C MET A 1 29.16 -29.20 7.96
N ARG A 2 28.85 -30.15 8.86
CA ARG A 2 27.61 -30.92 8.80
C ARG A 2 26.51 -30.13 9.51
N ILE A 3 25.38 -29.94 8.83
CA ILE A 3 24.20 -29.25 9.36
C ILE A 3 23.01 -30.21 9.29
N CYS A 4 22.30 -30.39 10.39
CA CYS A 4 21.10 -31.22 10.44
C CYS A 4 19.83 -30.36 10.62
N PHE A 5 18.76 -30.71 9.92
CA PHE A 5 17.47 -30.03 9.94
C PHE A 5 16.41 -31.03 10.40
N ARG A 6 15.68 -30.69 11.47
CA ARG A 6 14.69 -31.59 12.08
C ARG A 6 13.44 -30.84 12.50
N VAL A 7 12.33 -31.57 12.54
CA VAL A 7 11.11 -31.15 13.21
C VAL A 7 11.35 -31.17 14.72
N ARG A 8 11.05 -30.07 15.40
CA ARG A 8 11.36 -29.90 16.84
C ARG A 8 10.64 -30.92 17.72
N GLU A 9 9.38 -31.22 17.41
CA GLU A 9 8.48 -31.99 18.28
C GLU A 9 8.80 -33.49 18.26
N ASN A 10 9.23 -34.03 17.12
CA ASN A 10 9.42 -35.47 16.92
C ASN A 10 10.82 -35.86 16.44
N GLY A 11 11.69 -34.90 16.14
CA GLY A 11 13.06 -35.13 15.65
C GLY A 11 13.14 -35.65 14.22
N ASN A 12 12.02 -35.73 13.50
CA ASN A 12 11.96 -36.24 12.13
C ASN A 12 12.87 -35.41 11.21
N PRO A 13 13.64 -36.05 10.33
CA PRO A 13 14.52 -35.34 9.41
C PRO A 13 13.71 -34.51 8.41
N LEU A 14 14.09 -33.24 8.23
CA LEU A 14 13.55 -32.39 7.17
C LEU A 14 14.31 -32.64 5.86
N ARG A 15 13.58 -32.55 4.75
CA ARG A 15 14.10 -32.74 3.39
C ARG A 15 14.01 -31.47 2.58
N GLY A 16 14.95 -31.28 1.66
CA GLY A 16 14.95 -30.11 0.80
C GLY A 16 16.34 -29.81 0.24
N TYR A 17 16.67 -28.53 0.14
CA TYR A 17 18.00 -28.07 -0.24
C TYR A 17 18.35 -26.76 0.44
N VAL A 18 19.64 -26.59 0.72
CA VAL A 18 20.23 -25.31 1.12
C VAL A 18 20.69 -24.55 -0.13
N LEU A 19 20.20 -23.34 -0.31
CA LEU A 19 20.73 -22.35 -1.24
C LEU A 19 21.79 -21.51 -0.53
N SER A 20 23.01 -21.54 -1.05
CA SER A 20 24.02 -20.56 -0.66
C SER A 20 25.09 -20.32 -1.71
N GLY A 21 25.51 -19.06 -1.86
CA GLY A 21 26.51 -18.65 -2.85
C GLY A 21 26.15 -19.06 -4.28
N GLY A 22 24.85 -19.07 -4.62
CA GLY A 22 24.33 -19.50 -5.92
C GLY A 22 24.33 -21.02 -6.14
N ARG A 23 24.63 -21.84 -5.12
CA ARG A 23 24.64 -23.31 -5.20
C ARG A 23 23.51 -23.93 -4.37
N LYS A 24 23.03 -25.09 -4.81
CA LYS A 24 22.09 -25.95 -4.09
C LYS A 24 22.83 -27.13 -3.44
N PHE A 25 22.59 -27.38 -2.16
CA PHE A 25 23.06 -28.54 -1.41
C PHE A 25 21.85 -29.31 -0.91
N TYR A 26 21.63 -30.53 -1.40
CA TYR A 26 20.47 -31.33 -1.00
C TYR A 26 20.57 -31.79 0.46
N VAL A 27 19.42 -31.83 1.13
CA VAL A 27 19.28 -32.20 2.54
C VAL A 27 18.32 -33.38 2.64
N ASP A 28 18.77 -34.46 3.27
CA ASP A 28 17.91 -35.54 3.78
C ASP A 28 18.23 -35.72 5.28
N GLY A 29 17.59 -34.88 6.10
CA GLY A 29 17.89 -34.74 7.53
C GLY A 29 19.17 -33.99 7.82
N CYS A 30 20.28 -34.25 7.11
CA CYS A 30 21.52 -33.48 7.23
C CYS A 30 22.17 -33.24 5.87
N ALA A 31 23.05 -32.23 5.80
CA ALA A 31 23.90 -31.95 4.66
C ALA A 31 25.30 -31.52 5.09
N ASP A 32 26.31 -31.97 4.35
CA ASP A 32 27.69 -31.51 4.48
C ASP A 32 27.94 -30.35 3.52
N ILE A 33 28.08 -29.14 4.08
CA ILE A 33 28.24 -27.91 3.31
C ILE A 33 29.64 -27.33 3.60
N PRO A 34 30.46 -27.02 2.58
CA PRO A 34 31.75 -26.36 2.80
C PRO A 34 31.55 -24.98 3.42
N GLU A 35 32.29 -24.67 4.48
CA GLU A 35 32.12 -23.44 5.28
C GLU A 35 32.22 -22.15 4.48
N LYS A 36 33.01 -22.14 3.40
CA LYS A 36 33.10 -20.98 2.49
C LYS A 36 31.74 -20.57 1.90
N PHE A 37 30.80 -21.51 1.79
CA PHE A 37 29.43 -21.24 1.35
C PHE A 37 28.49 -20.87 2.48
N LEU A 38 28.90 -20.89 3.75
CA LEU A 38 28.02 -20.55 4.88
C LEU A 38 28.27 -19.14 5.44
N LYS A 39 29.38 -18.49 5.03
CA LYS A 39 29.83 -17.19 5.57
C LYS A 39 28.88 -16.01 5.33
N SER A 40 27.97 -16.12 4.36
CA SER A 40 27.05 -15.04 3.98
C SER A 40 25.60 -15.38 4.34
N GLY A 41 25.42 -16.29 5.30
CA GLY A 41 24.14 -16.93 5.55
C GLY A 41 23.77 -17.94 4.47
N PHE A 42 22.64 -18.60 4.65
CA PHE A 42 22.08 -19.57 3.72
C PHE A 42 20.55 -19.61 3.83
N VAL A 43 19.90 -20.16 2.81
CA VAL A 43 18.45 -20.34 2.79
C VAL A 43 18.15 -21.83 2.70
N PHE A 44 17.39 -22.39 3.63
CA PHE A 44 16.89 -23.75 3.57
C PHE A 44 15.47 -23.75 2.99
N VAL A 45 15.30 -24.44 1.87
CA VAL A 45 14.02 -24.59 1.17
C VAL A 45 13.65 -26.06 1.15
N GLY A 46 12.39 -26.37 1.41
CA GLY A 46 11.89 -27.73 1.38
C GLY A 46 10.38 -27.81 1.41
N GLU A 47 9.88 -29.01 1.60
CA GLU A 47 8.46 -29.29 1.71
C GLU A 47 8.23 -30.17 2.95
N TYR A 48 7.19 -29.87 3.71
CA TYR A 48 6.75 -30.65 4.85
C TYR A 48 5.24 -30.88 4.75
N LEU A 49 4.82 -32.15 4.59
CA LEU A 49 3.42 -32.55 4.45
C LEU A 49 2.63 -31.77 3.38
N GLY A 50 3.25 -31.47 2.22
CA GLY A 50 2.61 -30.69 1.15
C GLY A 50 2.75 -29.18 1.28
N HIS A 51 3.32 -28.67 2.38
CA HIS A 51 3.58 -27.24 2.58
C HIS A 51 5.03 -26.90 2.26
N GLU A 52 5.22 -26.01 1.28
CA GLU A 52 6.55 -25.45 0.99
C GLU A 52 6.98 -24.53 2.13
N PHE A 53 8.26 -24.59 2.48
CA PHE A 53 8.86 -23.68 3.45
C PHE A 53 10.18 -23.11 2.92
N GLU A 54 10.48 -21.89 3.36
CA GLU A 54 11.77 -21.23 3.18
C GLU A 54 12.21 -20.60 4.51
N TYR A 55 13.43 -20.92 4.95
CA TYR A 55 14.05 -20.33 6.14
C TYR A 55 15.42 -19.76 5.81
N ARG A 56 15.64 -18.49 6.15
CA ARG A 56 16.94 -17.84 6.04
C ARG A 56 17.67 -17.89 7.37
N PHE A 57 18.95 -18.22 7.32
CA PHE A 57 19.86 -18.26 8.45
C PHE A 57 21.03 -17.35 8.15
N ASP A 58 21.33 -16.41 9.05
CA ASP A 58 22.45 -15.50 8.89
C ASP A 58 23.79 -16.16 9.29
N GLU A 59 23.72 -17.22 10.11
CA GLU A 59 24.87 -17.96 10.62
C GLU A 59 24.65 -19.48 10.54
N PRO A 60 25.73 -20.28 10.41
CA PRO A 60 25.62 -21.73 10.39
C PRO A 60 25.43 -22.35 11.78
N PHE A 61 24.47 -23.26 11.89
CA PHE A 61 24.21 -24.07 13.08
C PHE A 61 24.51 -25.54 12.76
N SER A 62 25.04 -26.31 13.72
CA SER A 62 25.21 -27.76 13.54
C SER A 62 23.85 -28.49 13.48
N GLU A 63 22.84 -27.93 14.15
CA GLU A 63 21.47 -28.43 14.16
C GLU A 63 20.46 -27.28 14.12
N VAL A 64 19.42 -27.47 13.33
CA VAL A 64 18.30 -26.55 13.12
C VAL A 64 17.00 -27.28 13.47
N LEU A 65 16.28 -26.78 14.48
CA LEU A 65 15.02 -27.34 14.95
C LEU A 65 13.85 -26.40 14.64
N ILE A 66 13.00 -26.81 13.71
CA ILE A 66 11.83 -26.03 13.26
C ILE A 66 10.57 -26.71 13.79
N SER A 67 9.67 -25.98 14.44
CA SER A 67 8.41 -26.56 14.92
C SER A 67 7.50 -26.92 13.75
N GLU A 68 6.76 -28.01 13.89
CA GLU A 68 5.74 -28.43 12.92
C GLU A 68 4.74 -27.30 12.62
N GLY A 69 4.28 -26.59 13.65
CA GLY A 69 3.39 -25.44 13.48
C GLY A 69 4.01 -24.30 12.66
N GLU A 70 5.34 -24.14 12.66
CA GLU A 70 6.01 -23.15 11.80
C GLU A 70 6.19 -23.67 10.38
N LEU A 71 6.44 -24.97 10.21
CA LEU A 71 6.57 -25.61 8.89
C LEU A 71 5.25 -25.60 8.11
N LEU A 72 4.14 -25.80 8.80
CA LEU A 72 2.79 -25.84 8.22
C LEU A 72 2.10 -24.48 8.13
N TYR A 73 2.66 -23.45 8.78
CA TYR A 73 2.05 -22.12 8.79
C TYR A 73 2.10 -21.46 7.42
N ASP A 74 0.96 -20.91 7.02
CA ASP A 74 0.85 -19.94 5.95
C ASP A 74 -0.10 -18.79 6.35
N THR A 75 -0.20 -17.80 5.48
CA THR A 75 -1.01 -16.61 5.69
C THR A 75 -2.51 -16.83 5.41
N SER A 76 -2.97 -18.04 5.12
CA SER A 76 -4.36 -18.29 4.72
C SER A 76 -5.37 -18.03 5.83
N SER A 77 -4.92 -18.07 7.10
CA SER A 77 -5.76 -17.79 8.26
C SER A 77 -5.85 -16.31 8.62
N LEU A 78 -5.08 -15.43 7.96
CA LEU A 78 -5.07 -14.00 8.29
C LEU A 78 -6.35 -13.31 7.84
N ASP A 79 -6.90 -12.43 8.69
CA ASP A 79 -7.92 -11.47 8.26
C ASP A 79 -7.27 -10.28 7.55
N LEU A 80 -7.18 -10.37 6.22
CA LEU A 80 -6.57 -9.33 5.39
C LEU A 80 -7.31 -7.98 5.48
N LYS A 81 -8.64 -7.99 5.66
CA LYS A 81 -9.42 -6.75 5.80
C LYS A 81 -9.18 -6.09 7.15
N LEU A 82 -9.01 -6.87 8.21
CA LEU A 82 -8.62 -6.34 9.51
C LEU A 82 -7.25 -5.65 9.42
N ILE A 83 -6.27 -6.25 8.75
CA ILE A 83 -4.96 -5.63 8.51
C ILE A 83 -5.11 -4.29 7.76
N GLU A 84 -5.93 -4.22 6.72
CA GLU A 84 -6.21 -2.97 6.00
C GLU A 84 -6.73 -1.86 6.93
N GLN A 85 -7.71 -2.17 7.78
CA GLN A 85 -8.31 -1.23 8.71
C GLN A 85 -7.36 -0.81 9.84
N LEU A 86 -6.53 -1.74 10.32
CA LEU A 86 -5.50 -1.45 11.32
C LEU A 86 -4.42 -0.52 10.75
N VAL A 87 -3.97 -0.76 9.51
CA VAL A 87 -3.02 0.12 8.82
C VAL A 87 -3.63 1.51 8.59
N PHE A 88 -4.87 1.58 8.11
CA PHE A 88 -5.60 2.85 7.94
C PHE A 88 -5.71 3.63 9.26
N SER A 89 -6.08 2.94 10.35
CA SER A 89 -6.17 3.54 11.68
C SER A 89 -4.80 4.03 12.17
N GLY A 90 -3.73 3.27 11.92
CA GLY A 90 -2.37 3.66 12.25
C GLY A 90 -1.89 4.89 11.47
N ILE A 91 -2.25 5.01 10.18
CA ILE A 91 -1.98 6.21 9.38
C ILE A 91 -2.69 7.43 9.99
N ASN A 92 -3.98 7.31 10.31
CA ASN A 92 -4.75 8.41 10.88
C ASN A 92 -4.24 8.83 12.27
N ARG A 93 -3.85 7.88 13.11
CA ARG A 93 -3.19 8.18 14.40
C ARG A 93 -1.89 8.96 14.18
N PHE A 94 -1.07 8.56 13.21
CA PHE A 94 0.16 9.28 12.89
C PHE A 94 -0.10 10.70 12.32
N ARG A 95 -1.19 10.89 11.57
CA ARG A 95 -1.61 12.22 11.10
C ARG A 95 -2.05 13.11 12.25
N GLU A 96 -2.85 12.57 13.17
CA GLU A 96 -3.28 13.27 14.38
C GLU A 96 -2.09 13.68 15.27
N GLU A 97 -1.12 12.78 15.47
CA GLU A 97 0.16 13.08 16.15
C GLU A 97 0.94 14.24 15.51
N LYS A 98 0.67 14.54 14.23
CA LYS A 98 1.28 15.65 13.48
C LYS A 98 0.36 16.86 13.31
N GLY A 99 -0.79 16.88 13.98
CA GLY A 99 -1.76 17.97 13.92
C GLY A 99 -2.47 18.08 12.57
N LEU A 100 -2.56 16.97 11.82
CA LEU A 100 -3.24 16.91 10.53
C LEU A 100 -4.62 16.27 10.67
N GLU A 101 -5.55 16.69 9.80
CA GLU A 101 -6.87 16.08 9.71
C GLU A 101 -6.80 14.62 9.26
N SER A 102 -7.71 13.79 9.79
CA SER A 102 -7.86 12.40 9.39
C SER A 102 -8.21 12.29 7.90
N ILE A 103 -7.51 11.39 7.22
CA ILE A 103 -7.82 10.98 5.85
C ILE A 103 -9.00 10.00 5.86
N ARG A 104 -9.88 10.09 4.85
CA ARG A 104 -11.10 9.27 4.75
C ARG A 104 -10.83 7.95 4.04
N TRP A 105 -11.51 6.89 4.47
CA TRP A 105 -11.47 5.61 3.77
C TRP A 105 -12.23 5.68 2.44
N SER A 106 -11.64 5.14 1.38
CA SER A 106 -12.34 4.82 0.13
C SER A 106 -12.19 3.32 -0.17
N GLU A 107 -13.33 2.65 -0.30
CA GLU A 107 -13.38 1.24 -0.71
C GLU A 107 -12.97 1.05 -2.17
N ARG A 108 -13.19 2.05 -3.03
CA ARG A 108 -12.75 1.99 -4.43
C ARG A 108 -11.22 2.01 -4.52
N LEU A 109 -10.58 2.88 -3.76
CA LEU A 109 -9.11 2.92 -3.67
C LEU A 109 -8.56 1.65 -3.03
N ALA A 110 -9.23 1.11 -1.99
CA ALA A 110 -8.81 -0.11 -1.33
C ALA A 110 -8.85 -1.32 -2.29
N LYS A 111 -9.91 -1.43 -3.10
CA LYS A 111 -10.02 -2.46 -4.13
C LYS A 111 -8.84 -2.39 -5.13
N ILE A 112 -8.48 -1.19 -5.59
CA ILE A 112 -7.34 -1.00 -6.50
C ILE A 112 -6.02 -1.33 -5.77
N ALA A 113 -5.87 -0.94 -4.50
CA ALA A 113 -4.70 -1.25 -3.71
C ALA A 113 -4.52 -2.76 -3.49
N ARG A 114 -5.60 -3.54 -3.35
CA ARG A 114 -5.54 -5.02 -3.25
C ARG A 114 -5.00 -5.64 -4.53
N GLU A 115 -5.50 -5.17 -5.68
CA GLU A 115 -5.01 -5.59 -6.99
C GLU A 115 -3.52 -5.25 -7.14
N LYS A 116 -3.11 -4.04 -6.72
CA LYS A 116 -1.71 -3.64 -6.71
C LYS A 116 -0.86 -4.54 -5.82
N SER A 117 -1.31 -4.85 -4.61
CA SER A 117 -0.60 -5.75 -3.69
C SER A 117 -0.40 -7.15 -4.26
N ALA A 118 -1.35 -7.68 -5.03
CA ALA A 118 -1.18 -8.94 -5.73
C ALA A 118 -0.12 -8.88 -6.84
N LEU A 119 -0.01 -7.76 -7.55
CA LEU A 119 1.06 -7.57 -8.56
C LEU A 119 2.46 -7.51 -7.93
N LEU A 120 2.58 -7.02 -6.69
CA LEU A 120 3.84 -6.90 -5.98
C LEU A 120 4.51 -8.25 -5.68
N GLU A 121 3.73 -9.34 -5.67
CA GLU A 121 4.24 -10.71 -5.51
C GLU A 121 5.26 -11.07 -6.60
N LYS A 122 4.95 -10.70 -7.85
CA LYS A 122 5.80 -11.00 -9.02
C LYS A 122 6.97 -10.04 -9.13
N GLU A 123 6.75 -8.79 -8.78
CA GLU A 123 7.75 -7.72 -8.86
C GLU A 123 7.46 -6.67 -7.77
N PHE A 124 8.33 -6.56 -6.76
CA PHE A 124 8.15 -5.57 -5.70
C PHE A 124 8.58 -4.17 -6.17
N SER A 125 7.68 -3.51 -6.91
CA SER A 125 7.94 -2.26 -7.63
C SER A 125 6.69 -1.39 -7.73
N HIS A 126 6.87 -0.06 -7.65
CA HIS A 126 5.81 0.91 -7.94
C HIS A 126 5.25 0.74 -9.37
N ASN A 127 6.01 0.16 -10.30
CA ASN A 127 5.57 -0.12 -11.66
C ASN A 127 5.20 -1.60 -11.92
N ALA A 128 5.00 -2.40 -10.86
CA ALA A 128 4.62 -3.81 -11.00
C ALA A 128 3.46 -4.00 -11.99
N GLY A 129 3.62 -4.91 -12.94
CA GLY A 129 2.64 -5.15 -14.02
C GLY A 129 2.55 -4.03 -15.06
N GLY A 130 3.52 -3.12 -15.12
CA GLY A 130 3.53 -1.96 -16.02
C GLY A 130 2.52 -0.86 -15.64
N LYS A 131 1.98 -0.90 -14.42
CA LYS A 131 0.93 0.02 -13.95
C LYS A 131 1.25 0.56 -12.57
N ASN A 132 1.50 1.86 -12.49
CA ASN A 132 1.55 2.60 -11.23
C ASN A 132 0.15 3.04 -10.78
N ALA A 133 0.02 3.54 -9.55
CA ALA A 133 -1.25 4.05 -9.02
C ALA A 133 -1.94 5.05 -9.96
N TYR A 134 -1.18 5.97 -10.59
CA TYR A 134 -1.72 6.93 -11.56
C TYR A 134 -2.49 6.23 -12.69
N ARG A 135 -1.85 5.29 -13.40
CA ARG A 135 -2.51 4.53 -14.47
C ARG A 135 -3.69 3.72 -13.97
N LEU A 136 -3.56 3.03 -12.83
CA LEU A 136 -4.61 2.18 -12.29
C LEU A 136 -5.89 2.97 -11.99
N LEU A 137 -5.76 4.18 -11.45
CA LEU A 137 -6.91 5.03 -11.14
C LEU A 137 -7.56 5.58 -12.41
N ARG A 138 -6.76 6.02 -13.39
CA ARG A 138 -7.24 6.51 -14.69
C ARG A 138 -8.02 5.45 -15.47
N GLU A 139 -7.48 4.23 -15.57
CA GLU A 139 -8.15 3.08 -16.22
C GLU A 139 -9.49 2.71 -15.55
N ARG A 140 -9.71 3.14 -14.30
CA ARG A 140 -10.94 2.93 -13.54
C ARG A 140 -11.88 4.14 -13.54
N GLY A 141 -11.57 5.16 -14.34
CA GLY A 141 -12.36 6.38 -14.43
C GLY A 141 -12.42 7.18 -13.13
N ILE A 142 -11.43 7.04 -12.24
CA ILE A 142 -11.34 7.81 -11.00
C ILE A 142 -10.51 9.06 -11.28
N TYR A 143 -11.15 10.22 -11.15
CA TYR A 143 -10.45 11.50 -11.21
C TYR A 143 -9.83 11.86 -9.86
N PHE A 144 -8.64 12.44 -9.90
CA PHE A 144 -7.93 12.95 -8.73
C PHE A 144 -7.03 14.12 -9.14
N VAL A 145 -6.76 15.02 -8.20
CA VAL A 145 -5.83 16.14 -8.39
C VAL A 145 -4.39 15.67 -8.18
N ALA A 146 -4.18 14.81 -7.19
CA ALA A 146 -2.90 14.20 -6.90
C ALA A 146 -3.10 12.79 -6.36
N VAL A 147 -2.12 11.91 -6.58
CA VAL A 147 -2.10 10.54 -6.06
C VAL A 147 -0.75 10.25 -5.40
N GLY A 148 -0.78 9.50 -4.30
CA GLY A 148 0.39 8.95 -3.64
C GLY A 148 0.27 7.44 -3.44
N GLU A 149 1.40 6.75 -3.46
CA GLU A 149 1.47 5.30 -3.27
C GLU A 149 2.57 4.97 -2.25
N ASN A 150 2.25 4.13 -1.27
CA ASN A 150 3.25 3.41 -0.49
C ASN A 150 3.07 1.91 -0.69
N ILE A 151 4.19 1.18 -0.77
CA ILE A 151 4.20 -0.28 -0.82
C ILE A 151 5.02 -0.84 0.35
N TYR A 152 4.65 -2.01 0.84
CA TYR A 152 5.35 -2.71 1.91
C TYR A 152 5.31 -4.22 1.67
N ARG A 153 6.37 -4.91 2.10
CA ARG A 153 6.43 -6.37 2.09
C ARG A 153 6.98 -6.88 3.41
N ILE A 154 6.32 -7.88 3.96
CA ILE A 154 6.87 -8.75 4.99
C ILE A 154 7.07 -10.12 4.34
N ALA A 155 8.30 -10.63 4.41
CA ALA A 155 8.62 -11.96 3.89
C ALA A 155 8.93 -12.91 5.05
N GLY A 156 8.56 -14.18 4.93
CA GLY A 156 8.83 -15.19 5.95
C GLY A 156 8.13 -14.89 7.29
N LEU A 157 6.85 -14.53 7.24
CA LEU A 157 6.01 -14.32 8.41
C LEU A 157 5.98 -15.58 9.28
N LYS A 158 6.18 -15.39 10.59
CA LYS A 158 6.14 -16.46 11.59
C LYS A 158 4.72 -16.63 12.12
N SER A 159 4.37 -17.84 12.56
CA SER A 159 3.00 -18.15 13.01
C SER A 159 2.56 -17.37 14.25
N SER A 160 3.52 -16.86 15.02
CA SER A 160 3.26 -16.01 16.19
C SER A 160 2.93 -14.55 15.87
N VAL A 161 3.01 -14.13 14.60
CA VAL A 161 2.79 -12.74 14.19
C VAL A 161 1.35 -12.57 13.71
N GLY A 162 0.51 -11.97 14.55
CA GLY A 162 -0.88 -11.63 14.23
C GLY A 162 -1.04 -10.33 13.42
N GLU A 163 -2.29 -10.03 13.08
CA GLU A 163 -2.73 -8.92 12.23
C GLU A 163 -2.27 -7.55 12.76
N GLU A 164 -2.36 -7.30 14.07
CA GLU A 164 -1.91 -6.05 14.70
C GLU A 164 -0.40 -5.83 14.50
N ALA A 165 0.40 -6.86 14.70
CA ALA A 165 1.85 -6.79 14.53
C ALA A 165 2.23 -6.58 13.06
N ILE A 166 1.49 -7.15 12.12
CA ILE A 166 1.67 -6.92 10.68
C ILE A 166 1.39 -5.45 10.35
N ALA A 167 0.26 -4.92 10.80
CA ALA A 167 -0.13 -3.53 10.56
C ALA A 167 0.86 -2.54 11.20
N GLU A 168 1.28 -2.77 12.44
CA GLU A 168 2.26 -1.94 13.14
C GLU A 168 3.61 -1.92 12.41
N ARG A 169 4.12 -3.08 12.00
CA ARG A 169 5.36 -3.19 11.22
C ARG A 169 5.28 -2.38 9.93
N CYS A 170 4.15 -2.44 9.23
CA CYS A 170 3.92 -1.67 7.99
C CYS A 170 3.95 -0.16 8.26
N VAL A 171 3.17 0.31 9.22
CA VAL A 171 3.07 1.75 9.56
C VAL A 171 4.40 2.29 10.04
N GLU A 172 5.10 1.58 10.93
CA GLU A 172 6.42 1.99 11.42
C GLU A 172 7.49 1.95 10.31
N GLY A 173 7.42 0.96 9.42
CA GLY A 173 8.28 0.90 8.22
C GLY A 173 8.09 2.13 7.32
N TRP A 174 6.85 2.50 7.03
CA TRP A 174 6.55 3.72 6.28
C TRP A 174 6.93 4.99 7.04
N LYS A 175 6.75 5.03 8.36
CA LYS A 175 7.19 6.16 9.18
C LYS A 175 8.69 6.33 9.08
N ARG A 176 9.51 5.27 9.05
CA ARG A 176 10.98 5.41 9.00
C ARG A 176 11.51 5.86 7.63
N SER A 177 10.79 5.60 6.55
CA SER A 177 11.15 6.03 5.20
C SER A 177 10.70 7.46 4.92
N ARG A 178 11.63 8.34 4.51
CA ARG A 178 11.29 9.74 4.15
C ARG A 178 10.24 9.83 3.05
N GLY A 179 10.35 9.00 2.01
CA GLY A 179 9.41 8.97 0.90
C GLY A 179 8.02 8.54 1.35
N HIS A 180 7.94 7.40 2.05
CA HIS A 180 6.66 6.86 2.52
C HIS A 180 5.98 7.76 3.56
N ARG A 181 6.78 8.33 4.48
CA ARG A 181 6.32 9.31 5.46
C ARG A 181 5.68 10.53 4.81
N LYS A 182 6.26 11.03 3.71
CA LYS A 182 5.69 12.17 2.97
C LYS A 182 4.29 11.86 2.47
N VAL A 183 4.05 10.67 1.92
CA VAL A 183 2.72 10.26 1.44
C VAL A 183 1.70 10.25 2.57
N MET A 184 2.03 9.66 3.73
CA MET A 184 1.11 9.59 4.88
C MET A 184 0.70 10.97 5.44
N LEU A 185 1.59 11.96 5.35
CA LEU A 185 1.39 13.31 5.90
C LEU A 185 0.99 14.34 4.84
N SER A 186 0.81 13.95 3.58
CA SER A 186 0.38 14.86 2.51
C SER A 186 -1.10 15.23 2.69
N GLU A 187 -1.55 16.28 2.00
CA GLU A 187 -2.92 16.83 2.07
C GLU A 187 -3.98 15.96 1.36
N PHE A 188 -3.71 14.67 1.19
CA PHE A 188 -4.67 13.72 0.64
C PHE A 188 -5.94 13.67 1.49
N THR A 189 -7.07 13.54 0.82
CA THR A 189 -8.41 13.57 1.43
C THR A 189 -9.00 12.18 1.60
N HIS A 190 -8.65 11.25 0.70
CA HIS A 190 -9.11 9.87 0.73
C HIS A 190 -7.94 8.91 0.53
N CYS A 191 -8.03 7.73 1.13
CA CYS A 191 -7.13 6.63 0.84
C CYS A 191 -7.81 5.28 0.94
N GLY A 192 -7.19 4.28 0.32
CA GLY A 192 -7.48 2.88 0.52
C GLY A 192 -6.21 2.10 0.77
N VAL A 193 -6.28 1.12 1.67
CA VAL A 193 -5.21 0.16 1.91
C VAL A 193 -5.66 -1.18 1.33
N GLY A 194 -4.75 -1.88 0.67
CA GLY A 194 -5.01 -3.20 0.13
C GLY A 194 -3.94 -4.19 0.55
N VAL A 195 -4.36 -5.37 1.00
CA VAL A 195 -3.45 -6.42 1.43
C VAL A 195 -3.59 -7.65 0.53
N TYR A 196 -2.46 -8.23 0.15
CA TYR A 196 -2.37 -9.53 -0.48
C TYR A 196 -1.38 -10.39 0.29
N ALA A 197 -1.70 -11.65 0.53
CA ALA A 197 -0.82 -12.56 1.24
C ALA A 197 -0.79 -13.92 0.55
N ARG A 198 0.38 -14.54 0.50
CA ARG A 198 0.58 -15.87 -0.08
C ARG A 198 1.74 -16.56 0.63
N GLN A 199 1.57 -17.85 0.94
CA GLN A 199 2.55 -18.63 1.71
C GLN A 199 2.89 -17.91 3.02
N LYS A 200 4.10 -17.37 3.16
CA LYS A 200 4.53 -16.63 4.36
C LYS A 200 4.75 -15.14 4.08
N ASP A 201 4.35 -14.66 2.92
CA ASP A 201 4.60 -13.30 2.48
C ASP A 201 3.32 -12.47 2.51
N VAL A 202 3.45 -11.22 2.96
CA VAL A 202 2.37 -10.23 3.00
C VAL A 202 2.81 -8.98 2.26
N TYR A 203 1.99 -8.54 1.33
CA TYR A 203 2.17 -7.35 0.50
C TYR A 203 1.07 -6.34 0.82
N ILE A 204 1.47 -5.10 1.11
CA ILE A 204 0.55 -4.05 1.54
C ILE A 204 0.76 -2.81 0.69
N THR A 205 -0.32 -2.26 0.14
CA THR A 205 -0.31 -1.04 -0.67
C THR A 205 -1.24 -0.02 -0.03
N LEU A 206 -0.78 1.22 0.10
CA LEU A 206 -1.61 2.39 0.34
C LEU A 206 -1.72 3.17 -0.97
N ILE A 207 -2.96 3.49 -1.38
CA ILE A 207 -3.23 4.49 -2.41
C ILE A 207 -3.97 5.64 -1.75
N ALA A 208 -3.45 6.86 -1.88
CA ALA A 208 -4.05 8.07 -1.34
C ALA A 208 -4.25 9.12 -2.43
N THR A 209 -5.36 9.85 -2.40
CA THR A 209 -5.72 10.84 -3.42
C THR A 209 -6.15 12.16 -2.81
N LEU A 210 -5.82 13.25 -3.51
CA LEU A 210 -6.39 14.57 -3.29
C LEU A 210 -7.56 14.74 -4.25
N ASN A 211 -8.77 14.84 -3.72
CA ASN A 211 -10.00 14.95 -4.50
C ASN A 211 -10.62 16.35 -4.49
N ARG A 212 -9.83 17.39 -4.23
CA ARG A 212 -10.35 18.76 -4.27
C ARG A 212 -9.34 19.75 -4.82
N VAL A 213 -9.86 20.74 -5.51
CA VAL A 213 -9.13 21.96 -5.91
C VAL A 213 -9.67 23.11 -5.08
N VAL A 214 -8.77 23.90 -4.48
CA VAL A 214 -9.13 25.09 -3.71
C VAL A 214 -8.51 26.31 -4.37
N VAL A 215 -9.35 27.26 -4.79
CA VAL A 215 -8.95 28.56 -5.31
C VAL A 215 -9.27 29.60 -4.26
N GLU A 216 -8.26 30.06 -3.53
CA GLU A 216 -8.39 31.11 -2.51
C GLU A 216 -7.70 32.39 -2.97
N SER A 217 -8.42 33.51 -2.98
CA SER A 217 -7.90 34.79 -3.46
C SER A 217 -8.68 36.00 -2.93
N LYS A 218 -8.19 37.19 -3.26
CA LYS A 218 -9.00 38.41 -3.26
C LYS A 218 -9.66 38.52 -4.63
N PHE A 219 -10.98 38.46 -4.65
CA PHE A 219 -11.80 38.56 -5.84
C PHE A 219 -12.36 39.96 -6.00
N THR A 220 -12.50 40.41 -7.24
CA THR A 220 -13.05 41.73 -7.57
C THR A 220 -14.44 41.58 -8.16
N LYS A 221 -15.39 42.41 -7.71
CA LYS A 221 -16.74 42.47 -8.27
C LYS A 221 -16.71 42.57 -9.80
N GLY A 222 -17.52 41.74 -10.47
CA GLY A 222 -17.60 41.66 -11.93
C GLY A 222 -16.59 40.70 -12.58
N GLN A 223 -15.63 40.16 -11.81
CA GLN A 223 -14.74 39.12 -12.30
C GLN A 223 -15.52 37.83 -12.58
N THR A 224 -15.17 37.16 -13.68
CA THR A 224 -15.65 35.81 -14.00
C THR A 224 -14.45 34.88 -14.12
N LEU A 225 -14.50 33.74 -13.44
CA LEU A 225 -13.50 32.68 -13.56
C LEU A 225 -14.13 31.50 -14.28
N LEU A 226 -13.40 30.94 -15.24
CA LEU A 226 -13.71 29.67 -15.86
C LEU A 226 -12.67 28.67 -15.40
N LEU A 227 -13.08 27.73 -14.55
CA LEU A 227 -12.19 26.70 -14.03
C LEU A 227 -12.44 25.41 -14.80
N GLN A 228 -11.39 24.87 -15.41
CA GLN A 228 -11.46 23.55 -16.02
C GLN A 228 -11.43 22.50 -14.90
N PRO A 229 -12.49 21.69 -14.75
CA PRO A 229 -12.64 20.80 -13.61
C PRO A 229 -11.80 19.54 -13.76
N VAL A 230 -11.46 19.11 -14.97
CA VAL A 230 -10.60 17.93 -15.19
C VAL A 230 -9.48 18.27 -16.16
N ASP A 231 -8.32 17.63 -16.00
CA ASP A 231 -7.21 17.76 -16.93
C ASP A 231 -7.48 17.10 -18.30
N GLU A 232 -6.71 17.49 -19.30
CA GLU A 232 -6.88 17.06 -20.70
C GLU A 232 -6.63 15.55 -20.91
N GLU A 233 -5.88 14.89 -20.02
CA GLU A 233 -5.60 13.46 -20.12
C GLU A 233 -6.76 12.59 -19.60
N PHE A 234 -7.74 13.18 -18.92
CA PHE A 234 -8.88 12.44 -18.38
C PHE A 234 -9.97 12.20 -19.43
N ASP A 235 -10.02 10.97 -19.92
CA ASP A 235 -11.08 10.51 -20.83
C ASP A 235 -12.28 9.96 -20.03
N GLY A 236 -13.09 10.87 -19.49
CA GLY A 236 -14.25 10.55 -18.67
C GLY A 236 -15.01 11.76 -18.15
N LYS A 237 -16.04 11.51 -17.33
CA LYS A 237 -16.72 12.56 -16.57
C LYS A 237 -16.60 12.28 -15.08
N ALA A 238 -16.16 13.28 -14.32
CA ALA A 238 -16.08 13.21 -12.88
C ALA A 238 -17.31 13.87 -12.26
N ARG A 239 -17.95 13.22 -11.27
CA ARG A 239 -18.99 13.87 -10.49
C ARG A 239 -18.37 14.92 -9.57
N ILE A 240 -18.83 16.16 -9.67
CA ILE A 240 -18.28 17.30 -8.93
C ILE A 240 -19.31 17.99 -8.05
N ALA A 241 -18.84 18.56 -6.95
CA ALA A 241 -19.57 19.57 -6.19
C ALA A 241 -18.71 20.83 -6.07
N VAL A 242 -19.32 22.00 -6.27
CA VAL A 242 -18.62 23.28 -6.13
C VAL A 242 -19.25 24.09 -5.02
N ARG A 243 -18.39 24.57 -4.10
CA ARG A 243 -18.78 25.44 -2.99
C ARG A 243 -17.90 26.68 -2.98
N ALA A 244 -18.45 27.81 -2.60
CA ALA A 244 -17.69 29.04 -2.46
C ALA A 244 -18.02 29.70 -1.12
N HIS A 245 -17.06 30.45 -0.56
CA HIS A 245 -17.25 31.16 0.70
C HIS A 245 -16.54 32.53 0.67
N PRO A 246 -17.17 33.63 1.14
CA PRO A 246 -18.57 33.71 1.56
C PRO A 246 -19.54 33.55 0.38
N ASP A 247 -20.57 32.75 0.55
CA ASP A 247 -21.50 32.34 -0.51
C ASP A 247 -22.12 33.56 -1.23
N ARG A 248 -22.42 34.63 -0.49
CA ARG A 248 -22.97 35.88 -1.04
C ARG A 248 -22.09 36.56 -2.10
N CYS A 249 -20.77 36.30 -2.09
CA CYS A 249 -19.86 36.91 -3.05
C CYS A 249 -19.91 36.22 -4.42
N PHE A 250 -20.46 35.02 -4.53
CA PHE A 250 -20.26 34.17 -5.71
C PHE A 250 -21.59 33.65 -6.26
N SER A 251 -21.71 33.66 -7.59
CA SER A 251 -22.69 32.86 -8.31
C SER A 251 -21.94 31.75 -9.05
N LEU A 252 -22.36 30.51 -8.84
CA LEU A 252 -21.71 29.32 -9.37
C LEU A 252 -22.60 28.68 -10.44
N THR A 253 -22.04 28.31 -11.58
CA THR A 253 -22.72 27.51 -12.62
C THR A 253 -21.78 26.39 -13.05
N TYR A 254 -22.23 25.14 -12.90
CA TYR A 254 -21.43 23.95 -13.21
C TYR A 254 -22.33 22.73 -13.42
N PRO A 255 -21.89 21.73 -14.21
CA PRO A 255 -22.62 20.48 -14.36
C PRO A 255 -22.39 19.54 -13.17
N GLU A 256 -23.32 18.62 -12.90
CA GLU A 256 -23.11 17.57 -11.89
C GLU A 256 -21.95 16.63 -12.25
N TYR A 257 -21.80 16.34 -13.54
CA TYR A 257 -20.73 15.52 -14.10
C TYR A 257 -19.95 16.33 -15.13
N ALA A 258 -18.64 16.51 -14.90
CA ALA A 258 -17.79 17.33 -15.74
C ALA A 258 -16.70 16.51 -16.44
N GLY A 259 -16.57 16.68 -17.75
CA GLY A 259 -15.46 16.22 -18.57
C GLY A 259 -14.58 17.38 -19.04
N ARG A 260 -13.64 17.10 -19.94
CA ARG A 260 -12.62 18.06 -20.41
C ARG A 260 -13.18 19.30 -21.12
N GLU A 261 -14.38 19.20 -21.69
CA GLU A 261 -15.07 20.30 -22.41
C GLU A 261 -15.98 21.13 -21.49
N ASP A 262 -16.17 20.70 -20.25
CA ASP A 262 -17.03 21.38 -19.28
C ASP A 262 -16.24 22.41 -18.46
N PHE A 263 -16.91 23.45 -17.97
CA PHE A 263 -16.31 24.47 -17.12
C PHE A 263 -17.16 24.71 -15.87
N VAL A 264 -16.47 25.05 -14.77
CA VAL A 264 -17.09 25.67 -13.61
C VAL A 264 -16.97 27.18 -13.79
N GLU A 265 -18.12 27.84 -13.99
CA GLU A 265 -18.20 29.30 -14.07
C GLU A 265 -18.44 29.88 -12.67
N VAL A 266 -17.57 30.80 -12.26
CA VAL A 266 -17.66 31.53 -10.99
C VAL A 266 -17.78 33.02 -11.31
N ARG A 267 -18.95 33.61 -11.05
CA ARG A 267 -19.16 35.06 -11.13
C ARG A 267 -19.01 35.69 -9.75
N VAL A 268 -18.18 36.73 -9.66
CA VAL A 268 -17.93 37.47 -8.42
C VAL A 268 -18.93 38.63 -8.32
N LEU A 269 -19.93 38.48 -7.46
CA LEU A 269 -21.02 39.45 -7.25
C LEU A 269 -20.57 40.66 -6.41
N GLU A 270 -19.65 40.44 -5.49
CA GLU A 270 -19.09 41.45 -4.58
C GLU A 270 -17.59 41.23 -4.38
N SER A 271 -16.81 42.31 -4.27
CA SER A 271 -15.38 42.21 -3.98
C SER A 271 -15.18 41.63 -2.58
N CYS A 272 -14.48 40.51 -2.47
CA CYS A 272 -14.19 39.91 -1.18
C CYS A 272 -12.95 39.03 -1.21
N ARG A 273 -12.40 38.75 -0.03
CA ARG A 273 -11.48 37.63 0.14
C ARG A 273 -12.32 36.38 0.35
N GLY A 274 -12.12 35.38 -0.50
CA GLY A 274 -12.94 34.19 -0.47
C GLY A 274 -12.20 32.97 -1.00
N ARG A 275 -12.91 31.85 -1.04
CA ARG A 275 -12.42 30.60 -1.61
C ARG A 275 -13.51 29.92 -2.43
N VAL A 276 -13.11 29.26 -3.51
CA VAL A 276 -13.92 28.34 -4.31
C VAL A 276 -13.30 26.96 -4.22
N VAL A 277 -14.11 25.95 -3.93
CA VAL A 277 -13.69 24.56 -3.76
C VAL A 277 -14.44 23.70 -4.77
N ILE A 278 -13.72 22.98 -5.62
CA ILE A 278 -14.25 21.90 -6.46
C ILE A 278 -13.89 20.58 -5.78
N GLU A 279 -14.88 19.77 -5.44
CA GLU A 279 -14.70 18.44 -4.84
C GLU A 279 -15.13 17.35 -5.84
N TYR A 280 -14.30 16.33 -6.04
CA TYR A 280 -14.62 15.15 -6.86
C TYR A 280 -15.18 14.05 -5.95
N LEU A 281 -16.41 13.62 -6.24
CA LEU A 281 -17.19 12.79 -5.33
C LEU A 281 -16.98 11.28 -5.53
N ASP A 282 -16.45 10.90 -6.68
CA ASP A 282 -16.33 9.51 -7.13
C ASP A 282 -14.98 8.89 -6.73
N VAL A 283 -14.60 9.03 -5.45
CA VAL A 283 -13.31 8.57 -4.93
C VAL A 283 -13.46 7.41 -3.96
#